data_AF-A0A9E0PUQ8-F1
#
_entry.id   AF-A0A9E0PUQ8-F1
#
_cell.length_a   1.000
_cell.length_b   1.000
_cell.length_c   1.000
_cell.angle_alpha   90.00
_cell.angle_beta   90.00
_cell.angle_gamma   90.00
#
_symmetry.space_group_name_H-M   'P 1'
#
loop_
_entity.id
_entity.type
_entity.pdbx_description
1 polymer ?
#
loop_
_entity_poly.entity_id
_entity_poly.type
_entity_poly.pdbx_seq_one_letter_code
_entity_poly.pdbx_strand_id
1 'polypeptide(L)'
;MNSALAQSPAKSQGAAKTQSQIDPSVVDPVGQLQKISAQVKASSVELESIAAELDKLNGELDKLEGKTAKDIDRKQFAALEKRFDLTLARSTAVEKKVGLSLGKSLKDIDSVRNALKKVEQERQQDRLKGKKLTPILSDKDLKECLKDLTDLDKTVRELQANLKDK
;
A
#
# COMPACT_ATOMS: atom_id res chain seq x y z
N MET A 1 37.81 -41.46 49.88
CA MET A 1 37.70 -41.12 48.45
C MET A 1 38.23 -39.70 48.25
N ASN A 2 39.35 -39.62 47.52
CA ASN A 2 40.06 -38.52 46.86
C ASN A 2 39.77 -37.03 47.18
N SER A 3 40.82 -36.40 47.71
CA SER A 3 41.50 -35.13 47.43
C SER A 3 41.10 -34.20 46.25
N ALA A 4 41.28 -32.90 46.54
CA ALA A 4 42.02 -31.87 45.77
C ALA A 4 41.25 -30.77 44.99
N LEU A 5 41.37 -29.54 45.51
CA LEU A 5 41.93 -28.31 44.89
C LEU A 5 41.62 -27.97 43.41
N ALA A 6 41.08 -26.76 43.15
CA ALA A 6 41.68 -25.74 42.24
C ALA A 6 40.80 -24.48 41.98
N GLN A 7 41.35 -23.31 42.32
CA GLN A 7 41.54 -22.09 41.49
C GLN A 7 40.39 -21.49 40.63
N SER A 8 40.11 -20.19 40.82
CA SER A 8 39.61 -19.23 39.78
C SER A 8 40.72 -18.91 38.75
N PRO A 9 40.54 -18.23 37.57
CA PRO A 9 39.45 -17.36 37.05
C PRO A 9 39.12 -17.48 35.51
N ALA A 10 38.31 -16.54 34.98
CA ALA A 10 38.26 -16.02 33.58
C ALA A 10 37.30 -16.58 32.50
N LYS A 11 36.43 -15.67 32.04
CA LYS A 11 35.98 -15.34 30.65
C LYS A 11 35.57 -16.45 29.65
N SER A 12 34.30 -16.38 29.26
CA SER A 12 33.80 -16.45 27.87
C SER A 12 32.41 -15.80 27.84
N GLN A 13 32.25 -14.54 27.40
CA GLN A 13 31.96 -14.15 26.02
C GLN A 13 31.17 -15.18 25.21
N GLY A 14 29.98 -14.78 24.74
CA GLY A 14 29.50 -15.24 23.44
C GLY A 14 28.03 -15.63 23.37
N ALA A 15 27.26 -14.72 22.79
CA ALA A 15 26.19 -15.02 21.83
C ALA A 15 24.90 -15.71 22.33
N ALA A 16 23.89 -14.89 22.57
CA ALA A 16 22.64 -14.96 21.80
C ALA A 16 21.83 -13.67 22.02
N LYS A 17 22.28 -12.56 21.42
CA LYS A 17 21.37 -11.43 21.17
C LYS A 17 20.38 -11.91 20.11
N THR A 18 19.17 -12.24 20.57
CA THR A 18 17.89 -11.96 19.91
C THR A 18 17.96 -11.82 18.40
N GLN A 19 17.52 -12.88 17.72
CA GLN A 19 16.98 -12.86 16.36
C GLN A 19 15.92 -11.75 16.30
N SER A 20 16.40 -10.55 16.01
CA SER A 20 15.58 -9.37 15.87
C SER A 20 14.75 -9.59 14.61
N GLN A 21 13.44 -9.36 14.70
CA GLN A 21 12.54 -9.31 13.54
C GLN A 21 13.24 -8.55 12.41
N ILE A 22 13.75 -9.27 11.42
CA ILE A 22 14.25 -8.65 10.21
C ILE A 22 12.98 -8.18 9.51
N ASP A 23 12.83 -6.86 9.40
CA ASP A 23 11.71 -6.25 8.72
C ASP A 23 11.55 -6.93 7.36
N PRO A 24 10.38 -7.52 7.04
CA PRO A 24 10.18 -8.21 5.76
C PRO A 24 10.45 -7.29 4.55
N SER A 25 10.43 -5.96 4.72
CA SER A 25 10.79 -4.99 3.67
C SER A 25 12.28 -5.01 3.33
N VAL A 26 13.11 -5.52 4.24
CA VAL A 26 14.55 -5.73 4.07
C VAL A 26 14.84 -7.09 3.41
N VAL A 27 13.92 -8.06 3.52
CA VAL A 27 14.12 -9.44 3.03
C VAL A 27 13.59 -9.62 1.59
N ASP A 28 12.45 -9.01 1.26
CA ASP A 28 11.82 -9.13 -0.06
C ASP A 28 11.13 -7.82 -0.48
N PRO A 29 11.92 -6.81 -0.89
CA PRO A 29 11.35 -5.53 -1.34
C PRO A 29 10.51 -5.66 -2.62
N VAL A 30 10.80 -6.65 -3.48
CA VAL A 30 10.07 -6.88 -4.74
C VAL A 30 8.68 -7.45 -4.46
N GLY A 31 8.57 -8.48 -3.63
CA GLY A 31 7.28 -9.05 -3.25
C GLY A 31 6.41 -8.04 -2.49
N GLN A 32 7.02 -7.17 -1.68
CA GLN A 32 6.29 -6.07 -1.05
C GLN A 32 5.79 -5.04 -2.05
N LEU A 33 6.61 -4.63 -3.02
CA LEU A 33 6.19 -3.73 -4.09
C LEU A 33 5.01 -4.31 -4.88
N GLN A 34 5.05 -5.59 -5.24
CA GLN A 34 3.95 -6.29 -5.91
C GLN A 34 2.67 -6.27 -5.08
N LYS A 35 2.78 -6.50 -3.77
CA LYS A 35 1.64 -6.47 -2.84
C LYS A 35 1.02 -5.08 -2.75
N ILE A 36 1.84 -4.04 -2.62
CA ILE A 36 1.36 -2.65 -2.58
C ILE A 36 0.68 -2.30 -3.91
N SER A 37 1.31 -2.62 -5.04
CA SER A 37 0.74 -2.38 -6.37
C SER A 37 -0.63 -3.05 -6.56
N ALA A 38 -0.76 -4.30 -6.11
CA ALA A 38 -2.04 -5.01 -6.15
C ALA A 38 -3.12 -4.34 -5.27
N GLN A 39 -2.76 -3.84 -4.09
CA GLN A 39 -3.69 -3.11 -3.21
C GLN A 39 -4.15 -1.79 -3.82
N VAL A 40 -3.24 -1.05 -4.46
CA VAL A 40 -3.55 0.21 -5.14
C VAL A 40 -4.48 -0.06 -6.32
N LYS A 41 -4.19 -1.08 -7.14
CA LYS A 41 -5.04 -1.48 -8.26
C LYS A 41 -6.45 -1.89 -7.80
N ALA A 42 -6.55 -2.68 -6.73
CA ALA A 42 -7.84 -3.07 -6.18
C ALA A 42 -8.64 -1.85 -5.70
N SER A 43 -7.96 -0.89 -5.08
CA SER A 43 -8.55 0.38 -4.64
C SER A 43 -9.09 1.20 -5.82
N SER A 44 -8.34 1.29 -6.92
CA SER A 44 -8.79 1.97 -8.15
C SER A 44 -10.03 1.31 -8.76
N VAL A 45 -10.06 -0.02 -8.84
CA VAL A 45 -11.21 -0.77 -9.37
C VAL A 45 -12.47 -0.55 -8.52
N GLU A 46 -12.34 -0.50 -7.19
CA GLU A 46 -13.48 -0.19 -6.31
C GLU A 46 -14.05 1.22 -6.57
N LEU A 47 -13.19 2.22 -6.82
CA LEU A 47 -13.61 3.58 -7.16
C LEU A 47 -14.29 3.64 -8.53
N GLU A 48 -13.72 3.00 -9.55
CA GLU A 48 -14.30 2.92 -10.90
C GLU A 48 -15.69 2.27 -10.88
N SER A 49 -15.87 1.21 -10.09
CA SER A 49 -17.17 0.55 -9.95
C SER A 49 -18.25 1.48 -9.39
N ILE A 50 -17.92 2.31 -8.40
CA ILE A 50 -18.87 3.28 -7.84
C ILE A 50 -19.16 4.41 -8.82
N ALA A 51 -18.15 4.90 -9.54
CA ALA A 51 -18.34 5.92 -10.56
C ALA A 51 -19.33 5.43 -11.64
N ALA A 52 -19.18 4.20 -12.11
CA ALA A 52 -20.10 3.61 -13.09
C ALA A 52 -21.54 3.45 -12.55
N GLU A 53 -21.70 3.15 -11.25
CA GLU A 53 -23.03 3.10 -10.62
C GLU A 53 -23.68 4.48 -10.53
N LEU A 54 -22.91 5.52 -10.20
CA LEU A 54 -23.36 6.91 -10.17
C LEU A 54 -23.73 7.41 -11.57
N ASP A 55 -22.92 7.12 -12.60
CA ASP A 55 -23.21 7.48 -13.99
C ASP A 55 -24.53 6.86 -14.47
N LYS A 56 -24.77 5.59 -14.10
CA LYS A 56 -26.03 4.90 -14.43
C LYS A 56 -27.22 5.57 -13.74
N LEU A 57 -27.09 5.93 -12.47
CA LEU A 57 -28.15 6.65 -11.74
C LEU A 57 -28.40 8.03 -12.34
N ASN A 58 -27.35 8.74 -12.73
CA ASN A 58 -27.48 10.03 -13.39
C ASN A 58 -28.27 9.91 -14.72
N GLY A 59 -27.94 8.90 -15.53
CA GLY A 59 -28.71 8.63 -16.76
C GLY A 59 -30.15 8.15 -16.52
N GLU A 60 -30.48 7.62 -15.33
CA GLU A 60 -31.86 7.35 -14.94
C GLU A 60 -32.59 8.63 -14.48
N LEU A 61 -31.90 9.55 -13.82
CA LEU A 61 -32.42 10.86 -13.43
C LEU A 61 -32.70 11.75 -14.65
N ASP A 62 -31.80 11.81 -15.63
CA ASP A 62 -31.98 12.59 -16.87
C ASP A 62 -33.26 12.19 -17.62
N LYS A 63 -33.60 10.89 -17.60
CA LYS A 63 -34.83 10.36 -18.21
C LYS A 63 -36.11 10.79 -17.48
N LEU A 64 -36.00 11.17 -16.21
CA LEU A 64 -37.12 11.68 -15.42
C LEU A 64 -37.21 13.20 -15.50
N GLU A 65 -36.09 13.91 -15.60
CA GLU A 65 -36.06 15.38 -15.72
C GLU A 65 -36.82 15.88 -16.97
N GLY A 66 -36.78 15.12 -18.07
CA GLY A 66 -37.54 15.42 -19.28
C GLY A 66 -39.04 15.13 -19.22
N LYS A 67 -39.57 14.59 -18.11
CA LYS A 67 -40.98 14.19 -17.97
C LYS A 67 -41.78 15.19 -17.15
N THR A 68 -43.06 15.37 -17.52
CA THR A 68 -43.96 16.16 -16.68
C THR A 68 -44.39 15.37 -15.45
N ALA A 69 -44.79 16.05 -14.36
CA ALA A 69 -45.22 15.40 -13.12
C ALA A 69 -46.39 14.39 -13.28
N LYS A 70 -47.15 14.48 -14.38
CA LYS A 70 -48.24 13.54 -14.71
C LYS A 70 -47.72 12.22 -15.31
N ASP A 71 -46.53 12.25 -15.92
CA ASP A 71 -45.90 11.12 -16.62
C ASP A 71 -44.86 10.40 -15.73
N ILE A 72 -44.63 10.91 -14.52
CA ILE A 72 -43.74 10.31 -13.53
C ILE A 72 -44.53 9.29 -12.71
N ASP A 73 -44.14 8.02 -12.83
CA ASP A 73 -44.57 6.99 -11.91
C ASP A 73 -43.90 7.21 -10.54
N ARG A 74 -44.71 7.59 -9.54
CA ARG A 74 -44.26 7.83 -8.17
C ARG A 74 -43.53 6.63 -7.55
N LYS A 75 -43.90 5.39 -7.91
CA LYS A 75 -43.22 4.19 -7.41
C LYS A 75 -41.83 4.05 -8.02
N GLN A 76 -41.69 4.34 -9.32
CA GLN A 76 -40.39 4.33 -9.99
C GLN A 76 -39.49 5.45 -9.46
N PHE A 77 -40.05 6.64 -9.22
CA PHE A 77 -39.32 7.77 -8.63
C PHE A 77 -38.82 7.43 -7.22
N ALA A 78 -39.68 6.93 -6.33
CA ALA A 78 -39.28 6.53 -4.98
C ALA A 78 -38.24 5.38 -4.99
N ALA A 79 -38.33 4.46 -5.95
CA ALA A 79 -37.32 3.41 -6.12
C ALA A 79 -35.98 3.95 -6.65
N LEU A 80 -36.00 5.02 -7.46
CA LEU A 80 -34.79 5.70 -7.90
C LEU A 80 -34.14 6.49 -6.77
N GLU A 81 -34.93 7.27 -6.03
CA GLU A 81 -34.49 8.01 -4.83
C GLU A 81 -33.80 7.07 -3.84
N LYS A 82 -34.44 5.93 -3.51
CA LYS A 82 -33.84 4.92 -2.64
C LYS A 82 -32.50 4.37 -3.17
N ARG A 83 -32.39 4.15 -4.48
CA ARG A 83 -31.14 3.68 -5.10
C ARG A 83 -30.07 4.76 -5.07
N PHE A 84 -30.45 6.02 -5.29
CA PHE A 84 -29.56 7.17 -5.18
C PHE A 84 -28.97 7.28 -3.78
N ASP A 85 -29.81 7.26 -2.74
CA ASP A 85 -29.35 7.30 -1.35
C ASP A 85 -28.42 6.14 -1.00
N LEU A 86 -28.75 4.93 -1.45
CA LEU A 86 -27.94 3.73 -1.23
C LEU A 86 -26.58 3.86 -1.92
N THR A 87 -26.54 4.29 -3.18
CA THR A 87 -25.30 4.45 -3.93
C THR A 87 -24.46 5.60 -3.36
N LEU A 88 -25.08 6.69 -2.91
CA LEU A 88 -24.38 7.78 -2.24
C LEU A 88 -23.72 7.30 -0.94
N ALA A 89 -24.48 6.59 -0.08
CA ALA A 89 -23.94 6.02 1.15
C ALA A 89 -22.80 5.02 0.87
N ARG A 90 -22.94 4.20 -0.17
CA ARG A 90 -21.90 3.27 -0.61
C ARG A 90 -20.68 4.01 -1.15
N SER A 91 -20.86 5.10 -1.90
CA SER A 91 -19.78 5.94 -2.41
C SER A 91 -18.94 6.49 -1.27
N THR A 92 -19.58 7.12 -0.28
CA THR A 92 -18.89 7.63 0.91
C THR A 92 -18.14 6.52 1.67
N ALA A 93 -18.74 5.33 1.80
CA ALA A 93 -18.09 4.20 2.45
C ALA A 93 -16.86 3.70 1.68
N VAL A 94 -16.95 3.61 0.36
CA VAL A 94 -15.84 3.19 -0.51
C VAL A 94 -14.75 4.25 -0.51
N GLU A 95 -15.06 5.54 -0.66
CA GLU A 95 -14.09 6.64 -0.61
C GLU A 95 -13.32 6.62 0.73
N LYS A 96 -14.02 6.42 1.85
CA LYS A 96 -13.39 6.30 3.18
C LYS A 96 -12.48 5.07 3.27
N LYS A 97 -12.97 3.91 2.85
CA LYS A 97 -12.20 2.66 2.87
C LYS A 97 -10.95 2.75 2.01
N VAL A 98 -11.09 3.27 0.79
CA VAL A 98 -9.99 3.45 -0.16
C VAL A 98 -9.01 4.50 0.38
N GLY A 99 -9.47 5.62 0.92
CA GLY A 99 -8.60 6.62 1.53
C GLY A 99 -7.73 6.08 2.65
N LEU A 100 -8.29 5.21 3.52
CA LEU A 100 -7.52 4.49 4.55
C LEU A 100 -6.52 3.50 3.95
N SER A 101 -6.93 2.75 2.92
CA SER A 101 -6.07 1.80 2.20
C SER A 101 -4.87 2.48 1.56
N LEU A 102 -5.10 3.56 0.80
CA LEU A 102 -4.04 4.37 0.16
C LEU A 102 -3.11 4.99 1.21
N GLY A 103 -3.65 5.48 2.32
CA GLY A 103 -2.86 5.98 3.45
C GLY A 103 -1.94 4.92 4.05
N LYS A 104 -2.36 3.65 4.08
CA LYS A 104 -1.51 2.53 4.47
C LYS A 104 -0.46 2.23 3.40
N SER A 105 -0.86 2.17 2.12
CA SER A 105 0.07 1.95 1.01
C SER A 105 1.21 2.98 0.99
N LEU A 106 0.95 4.26 1.28
CA LEU A 106 2.01 5.27 1.39
C LEU A 106 3.04 4.95 2.48
N LYS A 107 2.58 4.50 3.66
CA LYS A 107 3.49 4.11 4.75
C LYS A 107 4.32 2.89 4.38
N ASP A 108 3.69 1.91 3.73
CA ASP A 108 4.38 0.70 3.27
C ASP A 108 5.44 1.07 2.20
N ILE A 109 5.09 1.92 1.23
CA ILE A 109 6.01 2.47 0.22
C ILE A 109 7.21 3.17 0.88
N ASP A 110 6.97 4.05 1.86
CA ASP A 110 8.04 4.73 2.58
C ASP A 110 8.96 3.75 3.31
N SER A 111 8.41 2.69 3.91
CA SER A 111 9.17 1.63 4.57
C SER A 111 10.08 0.89 3.57
N VAL A 112 9.53 0.43 2.44
CA VAL A 112 10.31 -0.27 1.40
C VAL A 112 11.38 0.65 0.82
N ARG A 113 11.03 1.91 0.54
CA ARG A 113 11.97 2.89 0.01
C ARG A 113 13.16 3.10 0.96
N ASN A 114 12.90 3.20 2.27
CA ASN A 114 13.95 3.35 3.27
C ASN A 114 14.83 2.10 3.37
N ALA A 115 14.23 0.90 3.33
CA ALA A 115 14.98 -0.35 3.31
C ALA A 115 15.91 -0.45 2.08
N LEU A 116 15.38 -0.14 0.88
CA LEU A 116 16.17 -0.16 -0.35
C LEU A 116 17.29 0.88 -0.36
N LYS A 117 17.03 2.10 0.13
CA LYS A 117 18.07 3.14 0.26
C LYS A 117 19.17 2.72 1.22
N LYS A 118 18.82 2.05 2.33
CA LYS A 118 19.81 1.49 3.26
C LYS A 118 20.68 0.43 2.58
N VAL A 119 20.06 -0.49 1.84
CA VAL A 119 20.78 -1.50 1.04
C VAL A 119 21.72 -0.84 0.02
N GLU A 120 21.27 0.22 -0.65
CA GLU A 120 22.11 0.99 -1.59
C GLU A 120 23.34 1.60 -0.89
N GLN A 121 23.14 2.23 0.26
CA GLN A 121 24.21 2.85 1.05
C GLN A 121 25.22 1.83 1.58
N GLU A 122 24.74 0.70 2.12
CA GLU A 122 25.60 -0.38 2.60
C GLU A 122 26.49 -0.93 1.48
N ARG A 123 25.93 -1.13 0.28
CA ARG A 123 26.70 -1.57 -0.90
C ARG A 123 27.74 -0.56 -1.34
N GLN A 124 27.41 0.73 -1.35
CA GLN A 124 28.39 1.77 -1.66
C GLN A 124 29.55 1.75 -0.67
N GLN A 125 29.25 1.57 0.62
CA GLN A 125 30.26 1.49 1.66
C GLN A 125 31.15 0.23 1.54
N ASP A 126 30.56 -0.92 1.19
CA ASP A 126 31.30 -2.16 1.02
C ASP A 126 32.20 -2.14 -0.22
N ARG A 127 31.79 -1.46 -1.31
CA ARG A 127 32.65 -1.20 -2.47
C ARG A 127 33.88 -0.36 -2.11
N LEU A 128 33.69 0.69 -1.34
CA LEU A 128 34.79 1.53 -0.84
C LEU A 128 35.77 0.72 0.04
N LYS A 129 35.27 -0.30 0.73
CA LYS A 129 36.07 -1.22 1.57
C LYS A 129 36.63 -2.42 0.79
N GLY A 130 36.43 -2.50 -0.53
CA GLY A 130 36.92 -3.59 -1.37
C GLY A 130 36.27 -4.96 -1.13
N LYS A 131 35.11 -5.02 -0.44
CA LYS A 131 34.38 -6.27 -0.21
C LYS A 131 33.63 -6.68 -1.48
N LYS A 132 33.86 -7.91 -1.96
CA LYS A 132 33.02 -8.55 -2.97
C LYS A 132 31.84 -9.23 -2.28
N LEU A 133 30.66 -8.63 -2.37
CA LEU A 133 29.40 -9.27 -2.02
C LEU A 133 28.67 -9.65 -3.31
N THR A 134 28.08 -10.84 -3.34
CA THR A 134 27.04 -11.21 -4.31
C THR A 134 25.69 -10.82 -3.71
N PRO A 135 25.11 -9.68 -4.14
CA PRO A 135 23.87 -9.22 -3.56
C PRO A 135 22.69 -10.09 -4.02
N ILE A 136 21.68 -10.24 -3.14
CA ILE A 136 20.41 -10.93 -3.43
C ILE A 136 19.65 -10.24 -4.58
N LEU A 137 19.73 -8.91 -4.66
CA LEU A 137 19.14 -8.09 -5.70
C LEU A 137 20.24 -7.41 -6.52
N SER A 138 20.22 -7.44 -7.86
CA SER A 138 21.26 -6.72 -8.63
C SER A 138 21.14 -5.20 -8.45
N ASP A 139 22.18 -4.43 -8.77
CA ASP A 139 22.08 -2.96 -8.68
C ASP A 139 21.13 -2.38 -9.73
N LYS A 140 20.98 -3.08 -10.85
CA LYS A 140 20.00 -2.73 -11.88
C LYS A 140 18.60 -2.87 -11.30
N ASP A 141 18.30 -4.03 -10.71
CA ASP A 141 17.00 -4.32 -10.11
C ASP A 141 16.72 -3.37 -8.93
N LEU A 142 17.75 -3.01 -8.15
CA LEU A 142 17.63 -2.06 -7.04
C LEU A 142 17.19 -0.67 -7.53
N LYS A 143 17.82 -0.17 -8.60
CA LYS A 143 17.45 1.11 -9.20
C LYS A 143 16.06 1.06 -9.82
N GLU A 144 15.71 -0.04 -10.46
CA GLU A 144 14.37 -0.28 -11.02
C GLU A 144 13.31 -0.26 -9.92
N CYS A 145 13.51 -1.01 -8.82
CA CYS A 145 12.60 -1.01 -7.68
C CYS A 145 12.41 0.38 -7.05
N LEU A 146 13.48 1.17 -6.93
CA LEU A 146 13.40 2.54 -6.40
C LEU A 146 12.62 3.47 -7.34
N LYS A 147 12.77 3.28 -8.66
CA LYS A 147 11.99 4.01 -9.66
C LYS A 147 10.51 3.61 -9.57
N ASP A 148 10.22 2.32 -9.56
CA ASP A 148 8.84 1.82 -9.48
C ASP A 148 8.14 2.29 -8.20
N LEU A 149 8.85 2.33 -7.07
CA LEU A 149 8.32 2.91 -5.83
C LEU A 149 8.03 4.42 -5.93
N THR A 150 8.78 5.15 -6.76
CA THR A 150 8.55 6.58 -6.99
C THR A 150 7.30 6.79 -7.83
N ASP A 151 7.15 6.00 -8.90
CA ASP A 151 5.97 6.04 -9.78
C ASP A 151 4.71 5.59 -9.03
N LEU A 152 4.83 4.56 -8.18
CA LEU A 152 3.74 4.08 -7.34
C LEU A 152 3.35 5.10 -6.26
N ASP A 153 4.31 5.73 -5.59
CA ASP A 153 4.06 6.80 -4.61
C ASP A 153 3.27 7.95 -5.24
N LYS A 154 3.71 8.40 -6.42
CA LYS A 154 3.02 9.44 -7.18
C LYS A 154 1.57 9.03 -7.48
N THR A 155 1.36 7.82 -8.01
CA THR A 155 0.03 7.29 -8.31
C THR A 155 -0.86 7.26 -7.07
N VAL A 156 -0.36 6.79 -5.92
CA VAL A 156 -1.12 6.72 -4.68
C VAL A 156 -1.48 8.11 -4.15
N ARG A 157 -0.57 9.09 -4.28
CA ARG A 157 -0.83 10.48 -3.88
C ARG A 157 -1.87 11.15 -4.78
N GLU A 158 -1.80 10.94 -6.10
CA GLU A 158 -2.80 11.44 -7.04
C GLU A 158 -4.19 10.88 -6.72
N LEU A 159 -4.28 9.56 -6.50
CA LEU A 159 -5.53 8.93 -6.07
C LEU A 159 -6.03 9.49 -4.73
N GLN A 160 -5.14 9.73 -3.77
CA GLN A 160 -5.53 10.29 -2.48
C GLN A 160 -5.95 11.76 -2.55
N ALA A 161 -5.36 12.56 -3.44
CA ALA A 161 -5.75 13.94 -3.67
C ALA A 161 -7.16 14.02 -4.27
N ASN A 162 -7.46 13.18 -5.26
CA ASN A 162 -8.79 13.09 -5.88
C ASN A 162 -9.91 12.70 -4.89
N LEU A 163 -9.57 12.07 -3.76
CA LEU A 163 -10.52 11.77 -2.69
C LEU A 163 -10.70 12.90 -1.67
N LYS A 164 -9.76 13.85 -1.60
CA LYS A 164 -9.78 14.97 -0.64
C LYS A 164 -10.33 16.27 -1.24
N ASP A 165 -10.28 16.42 -2.55
CA ASP A 165 -10.77 17.62 -3.26
C ASP A 165 -12.31 17.65 -3.42
N LYS A 166 -13.06 17.03 -2.51
CA LYS A 166 -14.54 17.06 -2.43
C LYS A 166 -14.98 17.55 -1.06
#